data_AF-A0A7W3P5S2-F1
#
_entry.id   AF-A0A7W3P5S2-F1
#
_cell.length_a   1.000
_cell.length_b   1.000
_cell.length_c   1.000
_cell.angle_alpha   90.00
_cell.angle_beta   90.00
_cell.angle_gamma   90.00
#
_symmetry.space_group_name_H-M   'P 1'
#
loop_
_entity.id
_entity.type
_entity.pdbx_description
1 polymer ?
#
loop_
_entity_poly.entity_id
_entity_poly.type
_entity_poly.pdbx_seq_one_letter_code
_entity_poly.pdbx_strand_id
1 'polypeptide(L)'
;TLTGRLADRFSPVRILTIWLIGLLVNAVLGAVGLATATGPTLVVLGLVWFFVAGIGNGGAAVPQQARLAGMAHESAAIVMALNASAISLGSALGGALGGVTLATGAAPHQLLLVAAVVLTATVLLHAAVVRSARRAEVGVPVG
;
A
#
# COMPACT_ATOMS: atom_id res chain seq x y z
N THR A 1 -19.48 9.17 19.15
CA THR A 1 -20.58 8.74 18.24
C THR A 1 -20.45 7.25 17.94
N LEU A 2 -21.50 6.58 17.47
CA LEU A 2 -21.45 5.17 17.05
C LEU A 2 -20.39 4.91 15.96
N THR A 3 -20.13 5.93 15.13
CA THR A 3 -19.02 6.00 14.16
C THR A 3 -17.63 6.01 14.82
N GLY A 4 -17.45 6.66 15.98
CA GLY A 4 -16.21 6.60 16.76
C GLY A 4 -15.92 5.20 17.31
N ARG A 5 -16.92 4.49 17.84
CA ARG A 5 -16.75 3.11 18.36
C ARG A 5 -16.52 2.06 17.26
N LEU A 6 -17.03 2.28 16.04
CA LEU A 6 -16.76 1.41 14.89
C LEU A 6 -15.37 1.66 14.29
N ALA A 7 -14.90 2.92 14.30
CA ALA A 7 -13.52 3.27 13.95
C ALA A 7 -12.51 2.71 14.97
N ASP A 8 -12.90 2.60 16.25
CA ASP A 8 -12.09 1.95 17.30
C ASP A 8 -12.11 0.41 17.19
N ARG A 9 -13.19 -0.19 16.68
CA ARG A 9 -13.34 -1.66 16.60
C ARG A 9 -12.44 -2.30 15.54
N PHE A 10 -12.05 -1.55 14.52
CA PHE A 10 -10.99 -1.94 13.57
C PHE A 10 -9.83 -0.97 13.71
N SER A 11 -8.85 -1.32 14.55
CA SER A 11 -7.60 -0.54 14.67
C SER A 11 -7.11 -0.17 13.27
N PRO A 12 -6.91 1.12 12.96
CA PRO A 12 -6.50 1.54 11.62
C PRO A 12 -5.21 0.88 11.13
N VAL A 13 -4.36 0.46 12.07
CA VAL A 13 -3.18 -0.36 11.82
C VAL A 13 -3.56 -1.71 11.19
N ARG A 14 -4.59 -2.38 11.71
CA ARG A 14 -5.09 -3.67 11.19
C ARG A 14 -5.62 -3.53 9.77
N ILE A 15 -6.39 -2.47 9.49
CA ILE A 15 -6.91 -2.19 8.14
C ILE A 15 -5.74 -2.01 7.17
N LEU A 16 -4.78 -1.17 7.53
CA LEU A 16 -3.59 -0.93 6.70
C LEU A 16 -2.76 -2.21 6.49
N THR A 17 -2.58 -3.03 7.52
CA THR A 17 -1.89 -4.32 7.40
C THR A 17 -2.61 -5.26 6.43
N ILE A 18 -3.93 -5.43 6.57
CA ILE A 18 -4.72 -6.27 5.66
C ILE A 18 -4.60 -5.76 4.22
N TRP A 19 -4.65 -4.45 4.03
CA TRP A 19 -4.54 -3.82 2.73
C TRP A 19 -3.17 -4.06 2.09
N LEU A 20 -2.08 -3.82 2.82
CA LEU A 20 -0.71 -4.07 2.32
C LEU A 20 -0.48 -5.54 1.98
N ILE A 21 -0.98 -6.47 2.79
CA ILE A 21 -0.92 -7.91 2.51
C ILE A 21 -1.74 -8.25 1.26
N GLY A 22 -2.95 -7.68 1.12
CA GLY A 22 -3.79 -7.88 -0.06
C GLY A 22 -3.12 -7.42 -1.35
N LEU A 23 -2.46 -6.25 -1.32
CA LEU A 23 -1.67 -5.75 -2.44
C LEU A 23 -0.47 -6.66 -2.76
N LEU A 24 0.24 -7.14 -1.73
CA LEU A 24 1.36 -8.06 -1.91
C LEU A 24 0.90 -9.39 -2.55
N VAL A 25 -0.17 -9.97 -2.04
CA VAL A 25 -0.77 -11.19 -2.59
C VAL A 25 -1.21 -10.96 -4.04
N ASN A 26 -1.88 -9.83 -4.33
CA ASN A 26 -2.29 -9.49 -5.69
C ASN A 26 -1.10 -9.32 -6.65
N ALA A 27 0.02 -8.75 -6.19
CA ALA A 27 1.24 -8.62 -6.98
C ALA A 27 1.86 -10.00 -7.28
N VAL A 28 1.98 -10.87 -6.28
CA VAL A 28 2.53 -12.23 -6.45
C VAL A 28 1.64 -13.09 -7.35
N LEU A 29 0.34 -13.11 -7.09
CA LEU A 29 -0.62 -13.88 -7.90
C LEU A 29 -0.70 -13.34 -9.33
N GLY A 30 -0.65 -12.01 -9.51
CA GLY A 30 -0.58 -11.39 -10.83
C GLY A 30 0.69 -11.77 -11.58
N ALA A 31 1.85 -11.77 -10.92
CA ALA A 31 3.12 -12.17 -11.54
C ALA A 31 3.07 -13.60 -12.06
N VAL A 32 2.62 -14.54 -11.23
CA VAL A 32 2.55 -15.98 -11.57
C VAL A 32 1.45 -16.26 -12.59
N GLY A 33 0.27 -15.66 -12.39
CA GLY A 33 -0.89 -15.86 -13.26
C GLY A 33 -0.66 -15.31 -14.67
N LEU A 34 -0.07 -14.12 -14.80
CA LEU A 34 0.22 -13.52 -16.11
C LEU A 34 1.44 -14.14 -16.80
N ALA A 35 2.38 -14.72 -16.06
CA ALA A 35 3.52 -15.44 -16.65
C ALA A 35 3.11 -16.72 -17.38
N THR A 36 1.99 -17.34 -16.98
CA THR A 36 1.50 -18.62 -17.53
C THR A 36 0.33 -18.46 -18.49
N ALA A 37 -0.30 -17.28 -18.54
CA ALA A 37 -1.45 -17.02 -19.38
C ALA A 37 -1.06 -16.75 -20.84
N THR A 38 -1.87 -17.26 -21.78
CA THR A 38 -1.67 -17.05 -23.22
C THR A 38 -2.99 -16.68 -23.91
N GLY A 39 -2.89 -15.98 -25.04
CA GLY A 39 -4.04 -15.67 -25.90
C GLY A 39 -5.18 -14.94 -25.16
N PRO A 40 -6.45 -15.36 -25.35
CA PRO A 40 -7.61 -14.74 -24.70
C PRO A 40 -7.55 -14.75 -23.17
N THR A 41 -6.95 -15.79 -22.58
CA THR A 41 -6.83 -15.93 -21.12
C THR A 41 -5.96 -14.83 -20.53
N LEU A 42 -4.89 -14.43 -21.22
CA LEU A 42 -4.03 -13.32 -20.80
C LEU A 42 -4.81 -12.00 -20.74
N VAL A 43 -5.66 -11.74 -21.74
CA VAL A 43 -6.48 -10.53 -21.77
C VAL A 43 -7.47 -10.49 -20.61
N VAL A 44 -8.20 -11.59 -20.38
CA VAL A 44 -9.18 -11.67 -19.29
C VAL A 44 -8.51 -11.54 -17.93
N LEU A 45 -7.44 -12.29 -17.67
CA LEU A 45 -6.72 -12.21 -16.40
C LEU A 45 -6.05 -10.86 -16.19
N GLY A 46 -5.50 -10.26 -17.25
CA GLY A 46 -4.93 -8.92 -17.21
C GLY A 46 -5.96 -7.86 -16.82
N LEU A 47 -7.17 -7.93 -17.39
CA LEU A 47 -8.27 -7.03 -17.04
C LEU A 47 -8.74 -7.23 -15.60
N VAL A 48 -8.96 -8.48 -15.19
CA VAL A 48 -9.37 -8.81 -13.81
C VAL A 48 -8.32 -8.27 -12.82
N TRP A 49 -7.04 -8.57 -13.07
CA TRP A 49 -5.94 -8.07 -12.25
C TRP A 49 -5.91 -6.54 -12.22
N PHE A 50 -6.07 -5.88 -13.36
CA PHE A 50 -6.07 -4.41 -13.47
C PHE A 50 -7.18 -3.78 -12.63
N PHE A 51 -8.41 -4.31 -12.68
CA PHE A 51 -9.51 -3.78 -11.87
C PHE A 51 -9.32 -4.04 -10.38
N VAL A 52 -8.84 -5.23 -10.00
CA VAL A 52 -8.51 -5.55 -8.61
C VAL A 52 -7.42 -4.60 -8.08
N ALA A 53 -6.38 -4.36 -8.88
CA ALA A 53 -5.32 -3.41 -8.54
C ALA A 53 -5.83 -1.96 -8.50
N GLY A 54 -6.69 -1.55 -9.42
CA GLY A 54 -7.24 -0.19 -9.49
C GLY A 54 -8.11 0.14 -8.28
N ILE A 55 -9.04 -0.75 -7.93
CA ILE A 55 -9.88 -0.62 -6.73
C ILE A 55 -8.99 -0.65 -5.47
N GLY A 56 -8.01 -1.55 -5.43
CA GLY A 56 -7.05 -1.71 -4.35
C GLY A 56 -6.09 -0.52 -4.15
N ASN A 57 -5.86 0.32 -5.15
CA ASN A 57 -5.03 1.52 -4.99
C ASN A 57 -5.88 2.77 -4.71
N GLY A 58 -7.05 2.89 -5.34
CA GLY A 58 -7.93 4.06 -5.14
C GLY A 58 -8.69 4.06 -3.82
N GLY A 59 -9.13 2.89 -3.32
CA GLY A 59 -10.04 2.79 -2.18
C GLY A 59 -9.46 3.26 -0.83
N ALA A 60 -8.14 3.24 -0.67
CA ALA A 60 -7.48 3.59 0.60
C ALA A 60 -7.23 5.10 0.77
N ALA A 61 -7.31 5.89 -0.31
CA ALA A 61 -6.91 7.30 -0.30
C ALA A 61 -7.80 8.15 0.65
N VAL A 62 -9.12 8.00 0.56
CA VAL A 62 -10.07 8.81 1.35
C VAL A 62 -9.99 8.48 2.86
N PRO A 63 -10.01 7.21 3.29
CA PRO A 63 -9.80 6.87 4.71
C PRO A 63 -8.45 7.34 5.25
N GLN A 64 -7.38 7.28 4.43
CA GLN A 64 -6.05 7.72 4.83
C GLN A 64 -6.00 9.24 5.05
N GLN A 65 -6.58 10.02 4.14
CA GLN A 65 -6.65 11.48 4.26
C GLN A 65 -7.46 11.91 5.51
N ALA A 66 -8.61 11.28 5.76
CA ALA A 66 -9.42 11.55 6.94
C ALA A 66 -8.67 11.25 8.25
N ARG A 67 -7.89 10.17 8.28
CA ARG A 67 -7.07 9.80 9.44
C ARG A 67 -5.93 10.78 9.70
N LEU A 68 -5.20 11.17 8.66
CA LEU A 68 -4.10 12.11 8.77
C LEU A 68 -4.58 13.47 9.30
N ALA A 69 -5.70 13.98 8.77
CA ALA A 69 -6.33 15.21 9.25
C ALA A 69 -6.80 15.11 10.72
N GLY A 70 -7.25 13.93 11.15
CA GLY A 70 -7.63 13.67 12.54
C GLY A 70 -6.46 13.59 13.53
N MET A 71 -5.29 13.13 13.08
CA MET A 71 -4.10 12.97 13.94
C MET A 71 -3.38 14.29 14.24
N ALA A 72 -3.49 15.30 13.38
CA ALA A 72 -2.75 16.54 13.50
C ALA A 72 -3.63 17.74 13.12
N HIS A 73 -4.65 18.03 13.94
CA HIS A 73 -5.66 19.05 13.60
C HIS A 73 -5.04 20.44 13.39
N GLU A 74 -4.09 20.85 14.23
CA GLU A 74 -3.40 22.15 14.12
C GLU A 74 -2.44 22.25 12.93
N SER A 75 -1.99 21.12 12.38
CA SER A 75 -1.03 21.06 11.28
C SER A 75 -1.55 20.29 10.06
N ALA A 76 -2.88 20.18 9.93
CA ALA A 76 -3.52 19.32 8.95
C ALA A 76 -3.08 19.66 7.51
N ALA A 77 -2.98 20.96 7.18
CA ALA A 77 -2.51 21.41 5.87
C ALA A 77 -1.09 20.91 5.55
N ILE A 78 -0.16 21.00 6.51
CA ILE A 78 1.23 20.57 6.35
C ILE A 78 1.30 19.05 6.19
N VAL A 79 0.57 18.29 7.03
CA VAL A 79 0.52 16.83 6.96
C VAL A 79 -0.06 16.35 5.64
N MET A 80 -1.10 17.01 5.13
CA MET A 80 -1.70 16.69 3.84
C MET A 80 -0.76 17.01 2.68
N ALA A 81 -0.02 18.13 2.74
CA ALA A 81 1.02 18.45 1.76
C ALA A 81 2.15 17.41 1.77
N LEU A 82 2.63 17.00 2.95
CA LEU A 82 3.65 15.96 3.09
C LEU A 82 3.16 14.60 2.54
N ASN A 83 1.90 14.23 2.81
CA ASN A 83 1.32 13.01 2.26
C ASN A 83 1.23 13.06 0.72
N ALA A 84 0.83 14.19 0.15
CA ALA A 84 0.81 14.38 -1.30
C ALA A 84 2.23 14.30 -1.89
N SER A 85 3.22 14.92 -1.26
CA SER A 85 4.63 14.81 -1.66
C SER A 85 5.14 13.37 -1.58
N ALA A 86 4.79 12.62 -0.54
CA ALA A 86 5.17 11.22 -0.40
C ALA A 86 4.56 10.34 -1.50
N ILE A 87 3.29 10.57 -1.86
CA ILE A 87 2.63 9.86 -2.97
C ILE A 87 3.31 10.19 -4.31
N SER A 88 3.60 11.46 -4.57
CA SER A 88 4.27 11.89 -5.80
C SER A 88 5.69 11.32 -5.90
N LEU A 89 6.45 11.35 -4.80
CA LEU A 89 7.78 10.76 -4.73
C LEU A 89 7.72 9.24 -4.95
N GLY A 90 6.78 8.55 -4.31
CA GLY A 90 6.55 7.12 -4.51
C GLY A 90 6.21 6.78 -5.97
N SER A 91 5.37 7.60 -6.60
CA SER A 91 5.02 7.45 -8.02
C SER A 91 6.22 7.66 -8.94
N ALA A 92 7.04 8.68 -8.67
CA ALA A 92 8.26 8.96 -9.44
C ALA A 92 9.28 7.83 -9.30
N LEU A 93 9.54 7.36 -8.07
CA LEU A 93 10.45 6.25 -7.81
C LEU A 93 9.93 4.94 -8.41
N GLY A 94 8.64 4.65 -8.28
CA GLY A 94 8.01 3.47 -8.87
C GLY A 94 8.07 3.49 -10.40
N GLY A 95 7.80 4.64 -11.01
CA GLY A 95 7.94 4.85 -12.45
C GLY A 95 9.38 4.68 -12.93
N ALA A 96 10.35 5.25 -12.21
CA ALA A 96 11.78 5.10 -12.52
C ALA A 96 12.24 3.64 -12.42
N LEU A 97 11.92 2.96 -11.31
CA LEU A 97 12.26 1.55 -11.11
C LEU A 97 11.59 0.65 -12.16
N GLY A 98 10.31 0.89 -12.48
CA GLY A 98 9.60 0.15 -13.52
C GLY A 98 10.19 0.39 -14.90
N GLY A 99 10.51 1.65 -15.23
CA GLY A 99 11.14 2.02 -16.49
C GLY A 99 12.52 1.38 -16.67
N VAL A 100 13.38 1.44 -15.64
CA VAL A 100 14.70 0.76 -15.65
C VAL A 100 14.53 -0.74 -15.82
N THR A 101 13.57 -1.35 -15.12
CA THR A 101 13.29 -2.79 -15.24
C THR A 101 12.89 -3.17 -16.66
N LEU A 102 12.01 -2.40 -17.31
CA LEU A 102 11.65 -2.66 -18.71
C LEU A 102 12.83 -2.41 -19.66
N ALA A 103 13.68 -1.43 -19.37
CA ALA A 103 14.85 -1.12 -20.18
C ALA A 103 15.89 -2.25 -20.20
N THR A 104 15.88 -3.17 -19.24
CA THR A 104 16.74 -4.38 -19.27
C THR A 104 16.18 -5.50 -20.16
N GLY A 105 15.02 -5.30 -20.79
CA GLY A 105 14.34 -6.32 -21.60
C GLY A 105 13.42 -7.23 -20.79
N ALA A 106 13.13 -6.88 -19.53
CA ALA A 106 12.18 -7.62 -18.70
C ALA A 106 10.78 -7.62 -19.32
N ALA A 107 10.09 -8.76 -19.23
CA ALA A 107 8.70 -8.88 -19.63
C ALA A 107 7.80 -8.06 -18.67
N PRO A 108 6.67 -7.48 -19.15
CA PRO A 108 5.81 -6.63 -18.33
C PRO A 108 5.30 -7.27 -17.02
N HIS A 109 5.03 -8.58 -17.01
CA HIS A 109 4.59 -9.28 -15.79
C HIS A 109 5.68 -9.33 -14.70
N GLN A 110 6.96 -9.18 -15.05
CA GLN A 110 8.07 -9.15 -14.08
C GLN A 110 8.07 -7.86 -13.25
N LEU A 111 7.42 -6.79 -13.70
CA LEU A 111 7.18 -5.60 -12.89
C LEU A 111 6.38 -5.91 -11.61
N LEU A 112 5.54 -6.95 -11.65
CA LEU A 112 4.77 -7.39 -10.50
C LEU A 112 5.64 -8.07 -9.44
N LEU A 113 6.75 -8.69 -9.84
CA LEU A 113 7.77 -9.19 -8.91
C LEU A 113 8.52 -8.04 -8.24
N VAL A 114 8.89 -7.01 -9.01
CA VAL A 114 9.51 -5.79 -8.45
C VAL A 114 8.56 -5.13 -7.46
N ALA A 115 7.28 -4.99 -7.81
CA ALA A 115 6.26 -4.48 -6.91
C ALA A 115 6.12 -5.34 -5.64
N ALA A 116 6.15 -6.67 -5.75
CA ALA A 116 6.12 -7.57 -4.60
C ALA A 116 7.32 -7.40 -3.67
N VAL A 117 8.52 -7.15 -4.20
CA VAL A 117 9.71 -6.84 -3.39
C VAL A 117 9.53 -5.53 -2.62
N VAL A 118 9.07 -4.47 -3.29
CA VAL A 118 8.81 -3.17 -2.66
C VAL A 118 7.70 -3.27 -1.60
N LEU A 119 6.62 -4.00 -1.89
CA LEU A 119 5.52 -4.24 -0.95
C LEU A 119 5.98 -5.06 0.26
N THR A 120 6.85 -6.05 0.06
CA THR A 120 7.45 -6.81 1.17
C THR A 120 8.25 -5.91 2.08
N ALA A 121 9.13 -5.06 1.52
CA ALA A 121 9.87 -4.07 2.30
C ALA A 121 8.93 -3.11 3.06
N THR A 122 7.85 -2.68 2.42
CA THR A 122 6.83 -1.81 3.03
C THR A 122 6.09 -2.49 4.18
N VAL A 123 5.71 -3.76 4.03
CA VAL A 123 5.07 -4.57 5.10
C VAL A 123 6.02 -4.73 6.29
N LEU A 124 7.30 -5.01 6.04
CA LEU A 124 8.30 -5.14 7.09
C LEU A 124 8.52 -3.81 7.82
N LEU A 125 8.63 -2.70 7.09
CA LEU A 125 8.75 -1.37 7.67
C LEU A 125 7.52 -1.01 8.51
N HIS A 126 6.32 -1.25 7.99
CA HIS A 126 5.06 -1.04 8.72
C HIS A 126 5.03 -1.85 10.02
N ALA A 127 5.40 -3.13 9.98
CA ALA A 127 5.48 -3.97 11.17
C ALA A 127 6.51 -3.46 12.18
N ALA A 128 7.67 -2.99 11.72
CA ALA A 128 8.71 -2.40 12.57
C ALA A 128 8.21 -1.12 13.25
N VAL A 129 7.57 -0.21 12.51
CA VAL A 129 7.01 1.05 13.05
C VAL A 129 5.94 0.76 14.10
N VAL A 130 5.01 -0.16 13.80
CA VAL A 130 3.95 -0.56 14.74
C VAL A 130 4.55 -1.17 16.01
N ARG A 131 5.59 -2.01 15.89
CA ARG A 131 6.27 -2.61 17.04
C ARG A 131 6.96 -1.56 17.91
N SER A 132 7.63 -0.59 17.28
CA SER A 132 8.31 0.49 18.00
C SER A 132 7.33 1.40 18.74
N ALA A 133 6.20 1.76 18.12
CA ALA A 133 5.16 2.56 18.78
C ALA A 133 4.60 1.87 20.02
N ARG A 134 4.28 0.57 19.92
CA ARG A 134 3.80 -0.23 21.06
C ARG A 134 4.82 -0.33 22.20
N ARG A 135 6.11 -0.41 21.87
CA ARG A 135 7.18 -0.43 22.88
C ARG A 135 7.30 0.89 23.62
N ALA A 136 7.14 2.02 22.92
CA ALA A 136 7.14 3.34 23.54
C ALA A 136 5.97 3.50 24.53
N GLU A 137 4.77 3.03 24.17
CA GLU A 137 3.59 3.06 25.05
C GLU A 137 3.79 2.25 26.34
N VAL A 138 4.39 1.07 26.26
CA VAL A 138 4.67 0.21 27.43
C VAL A 138 5.76 0.78 28.35
N GLY A 139 6.65 1.62 27.80
CA GLY A 139 7.78 2.20 28.54
C GLY A 139 7.47 3.50 29.30
N VAL A 140 6.27 4.07 29.17
CA VAL A 140 5.86 5.28 29.91
C VAL A 140 5.29 4.86 31.28
N PRO A 141 5.93 5.24 32.40
CA PRO A 141 5.35 4.99 33.72
C PRO A 141 4.04 5.78 33.86
N VAL A 142 2.98 5.10 34.31
CA VAL A 142 1.70 5.74 34.66
C VAL A 142 1.92 6.48 35.98
N GLY A 143 2.25 7.76 35.89
CA GLY A 143 2.33 8.69 37.02
C GLY A 143 0.99 9.34 37.31
#